data_AF-A0A927B7S9-F1
#
_entry.id   AF-A0A927B7S9-F1
#
_cell.length_a   1.000
_cell.length_b   1.000
_cell.length_c   1.000
_cell.angle_alpha   90.00
_cell.angle_beta   90.00
_cell.angle_gamma   90.00
#
_symmetry.space_group_name_H-M   'P 1'
#
loop_
_entity.id
_entity.type
_entity.pdbx_description
1 polymer ?
#
loop_
_entity_poly.entity_id
_entity_poly.type
_entity_poly.pdbx_seq_one_letter_code
_entity_poly.pdbx_strand_id
1 'polypeptide(L)' 'MTSYTYLGDRMTDPTLKGQLCQAVRRDDGQCIRGRNGSMLVQFDTGRTAVVIGRLLRKISQAV' A
#
# COMPACT_ATOMS: atom_id res chain seq x y z
N MET A 1 12.07 5.33 2.10
CA MET A 1 10.79 4.60 2.22
C MET A 1 10.00 4.79 0.94
N THR A 2 9.23 3.79 0.49
CA THR A 2 8.37 3.96 -0.69
C THR A 2 6.95 4.21 -0.21
N SER A 3 6.46 5.42 -0.43
CA SER A 3 5.09 5.82 -0.12
C SER A 3 4.19 5.68 -1.34
N TYR A 4 2.91 5.40 -1.09
CA TYR A 4 1.91 5.17 -2.12
C TYR A 4 0.61 5.89 -1.76
N THR A 5 -0.19 6.19 -2.77
CA THR A 5 -1.63 6.41 -2.62
C THR A 5 -2.35 5.13 -3.03
N TYR A 6 -3.26 4.64 -2.20
CA TYR A 6 -4.07 3.47 -2.53
C TYR A 6 -5.39 3.88 -3.18
N LEU A 7 -5.60 3.55 -4.45
CA LEU A 7 -6.83 3.92 -5.16
C LEU A 7 -8.05 3.14 -4.66
N GLY A 8 -7.85 1.84 -4.39
CA GLY A 8 -8.94 0.89 -4.17
C GLY A 8 -9.80 0.66 -5.41
N ASP A 9 -10.73 -0.28 -5.30
CA ASP A 9 -11.73 -0.62 -6.31
C ASP A 9 -13.15 -0.54 -5.72
N ARG A 10 -14.17 -0.95 -6.48
CA ARG A 10 -15.57 -0.92 -6.01
C ARG A 10 -15.79 -1.68 -4.69
N MET A 11 -15.05 -2.75 -4.44
CA MET A 11 -15.21 -3.61 -3.25
C MET A 11 -14.31 -3.20 -2.08
N THR A 12 -13.38 -2.28 -2.31
CA THR A 12 -12.50 -1.77 -1.27
C THR A 12 -13.29 -0.95 -0.25
N ASP A 13 -12.98 -1.16 1.03
CA ASP A 13 -13.45 -0.32 2.15
C ASP A 13 -13.26 1.17 1.79
N PRO A 14 -14.34 1.97 1.72
CA PRO A 14 -14.27 3.36 1.30
C PRO A 14 -13.29 4.19 2.12
N THR A 15 -13.07 3.84 3.39
CA THR A 15 -12.16 4.55 4.28
C THR A 15 -10.70 4.44 3.83
N LEU A 16 -10.33 3.41 3.06
CA LEU A 16 -8.95 3.19 2.60
C LEU A 16 -8.65 3.84 1.25
N LYS A 17 -9.68 4.26 0.50
CA LYS A 17 -9.53 4.79 -0.86
C LYS A 17 -8.93 6.19 -0.83
N GLY A 18 -7.97 6.43 -1.71
CA GLY A 18 -7.22 7.68 -1.80
C GLY A 18 -6.25 7.92 -0.65
N GLN A 19 -6.15 7.01 0.32
CA GLN A 19 -5.26 7.21 1.48
C GLN A 19 -3.80 6.96 1.13
N LEU A 20 -2.94 7.67 1.86
CA LEU A 20 -1.51 7.45 1.88
C LEU A 20 -1.18 6.18 2.68
N CYS A 21 -0.20 5.44 2.18
CA CYS A 21 0.31 4.26 2.86
C CYS A 21 1.77 3.98 2.51
N GLN A 22 2.40 3.15 3.32
CA GLN A 22 3.78 2.70 3.16
C GLN A 22 3.84 1.18 3.09
N ALA A 23 4.76 0.66 2.27
CA ALA A 23 4.99 -0.78 2.22
C ALA A 23 5.61 -1.28 3.53
N VAL A 24 4.99 -2.29 4.13
CA VAL A 24 5.62 -3.03 5.23
C VAL A 24 6.73 -3.90 4.65
N ARG A 25 7.91 -3.85 5.26
CA ARG A 25 9.12 -4.55 4.80
C ARG A 25 9.52 -5.62 5.80
N ARG A 26 10.11 -6.70 5.29
CA ARG A 26 10.78 -7.71 6.13
C ARG A 26 12.17 -7.20 6.51
N ASP A 27 12.84 -7.96 7.37
CA ASP A 27 14.19 -7.66 7.84
C ASP A 27 15.23 -7.62 6.69
N ASP A 28 14.96 -8.29 5.58
CA ASP A 28 15.76 -8.25 4.35
C ASP A 28 15.57 -6.96 3.51
N GLY A 29 14.74 -6.02 4.00
CA GLY A 29 14.41 -4.77 3.33
C GLY A 29 13.41 -4.91 2.17
N GLN A 30 12.95 -6.12 1.83
CA GLN A 30 11.98 -6.33 0.75
C GLN A 30 10.55 -6.09 1.23
N CYS A 31 9.69 -5.60 0.32
CA CYS A 31 8.27 -5.43 0.61
C CYS A 31 7.58 -6.79 0.77
N ILE A 32 6.66 -6.91 1.72
CA ILE A 32 5.87 -8.13 1.90
C ILE A 32 4.79 -8.20 0.81
N ARG A 33 4.92 -9.17 -0.09
CA ARG A 33 4.00 -9.39 -1.22
C ARG A 33 3.35 -10.77 -1.15
N GLY A 34 2.06 -10.84 -1.48
CA GLY A 34 1.33 -12.09 -1.64
C GLY A 34 1.43 -12.64 -3.05
N ARG A 35 1.10 -13.93 -3.22
CA ARG A 35 1.19 -14.66 -4.50
C ARG A 35 0.35 -14.05 -5.62
N ASN A 36 -0.79 -13.43 -5.29
CA ASN A 36 -1.76 -12.90 -6.24
C ASN A 36 -1.59 -11.39 -6.52
N GLY A 37 -0.36 -10.87 -6.37
CA GLY A 37 -0.06 -9.46 -6.60
C GLY A 37 -0.63 -8.53 -5.52
N SER A 38 -0.86 -9.04 -4.32
CA SER A 38 -1.20 -8.24 -3.15
C SER A 38 0.06 -7.78 -2.41
N MET A 39 -0.08 -6.75 -1.58
CA MET A 39 1.02 -6.23 -0.77
C MET A 39 0.51 -5.83 0.62
N LEU A 40 1.33 -6.05 1.65
CA LEU A 40 1.04 -5.55 3.00
C LEU A 40 1.47 -4.08 3.10
N VAL A 41 0.55 -3.22 3.51
CA VAL A 41 0.81 -1.78 3.70
C VAL A 41 0.31 -1.33 5.06
N GLN A 42 0.93 -0.28 5.58
CA GLN A 42 0.43 0.48 6.72
C GLN A 42 -0.03 1.84 6.23
N PHE A 43 -1.30 2.16 6.49
CA PHE A 43 -1.90 3.45 6.18
C PHE A 43 -1.53 4.48 7.25
N ASP A 44 -1.59 5.76 6.89
CA ASP A 44 -1.27 6.86 7.81
C ASP A 44 -2.24 6.92 9.01
N THR A 45 -3.42 6.29 8.91
CA THR A 45 -4.35 6.09 10.03
C THR A 45 -3.86 5.07 11.07
N GLY A 46 -2.71 4.44 10.85
CA GLY A 46 -2.16 3.36 11.67
C GLY A 46 -2.66 1.97 11.29
N ARG A 47 -3.71 1.87 10.46
CA ARG A 47 -4.27 0.59 10.01
C ARG A 47 -3.32 -0.14 9.08
N THR A 48 -3.07 -1.41 9.37
CA THR A 48 -2.31 -2.32 8.50
C THR A 48 -3.27 -3.22 7.73
N ALA A 49 -3.10 -3.34 6.41
CA ALA A 49 -3.95 -4.19 5.59
C ALA A 49 -3.22 -4.75 4.37
N VAL A 50 -3.69 -5.91 3.89
CA VAL A 50 -3.30 -6.47 2.61
C VAL A 50 -4.15 -5.83 1.51
N VAL A 51 -3.49 -5.21 0.53
CA VAL A 51 -4.14 -4.48 -0.55
C VAL A 51 -3.75 -5.02 -1.93
N ILE A 52 -4.54 -4.70 -2.95
CA ILE A 52 -4.24 -5.10 -4.33
C ILE A 52 -3.12 -4.21 -4.88
N GLY A 53 -1.95 -4.79 -5.17
CA GLY A 53 -0.75 -4.02 -5.51
C GLY A 53 -0.88 -3.16 -6.76
N ARG A 54 -1.63 -3.59 -7.78
CA ARG A 54 -1.86 -2.81 -9.01
C ARG A 54 -2.62 -1.48 -8.79
N LEU A 55 -3.25 -1.31 -7.63
CA LEU A 55 -4.00 -0.11 -7.25
C LEU A 55 -3.17 0.87 -6.42
N LEU A 56 -1.90 0.54 -6.14
CA LEU A 56 -0.96 1.44 -5.48
C LEU A 56 -0.31 2.35 -6.51
N ARG A 57 -0.38 3.66 -6.28
CA ARG A 57 0.32 4.67 -7.07
C ARG A 57 1.51 5.17 -6.26
N LYS A 58 2.72 4.88 -6.76
CA LYS A 58 3.97 5.32 -6.12
C LYS A 58 4.00 6.85 -6.14
N ILE A 59 4.26 7.43 -4.99
CA ILE A 59 4.53 8.86 -4.88
C ILE A 59 6.03 9.00 -5.12
N SER A 60 6.40 9.55 -6.27
CA SER A 60 7.79 9.99 -6.44
C SER A 60 7.96 11.18 -5.52
N GLN A 61 8.95 11.13 -4.61
CA GLN A 61 9.51 12.40 -4.17
C GLN A 61 10.08 13.04 -5.43
N ALA A 62 9.51 14.17 -5.85
CA ALA A 62 10.21 15.05 -6.76
C ALA A 62 11.51 15.44 -6.04
N VAL A 63 12.64 15.16 -6.69
CA VAL A 63 13.93 15.71 -6.31
C VAL A 63 13.92 17.19 -6.65
#